data_AF-A0A383DNL7-F1
#
_entry.id   AF-A0A383DNL7-F1
#
_cell.length_a   1.000
_cell.length_b   1.000
_cell.length_c   1.000
_cell.angle_alpha   90.00
_cell.angle_beta   90.00
_cell.angle_gamma   90.00
#
_symmetry.space_group_name_H-M   'P 1'
#
loop_
_entity.id
_entity.type
_entity.pdbx_description
1 polymer ?
#
loop_
_entity_poly.entity_id
_entity_poly.type
_entity_poly.pdbx_seq_one_letter_code
_entity_poly.pdbx_strand_id
1 'polypeptide(L)' 'MGKRKVLNESALKELQLPQEGEMFGRVIKLLGGENLLVKCADGVTRRGRI' A
#
# COMPACT_ATOMS: atom_id res chain seq x y z
N MET A 1 14.19 6.21 20.40
CA MET A 1 14.43 6.26 18.94
C MET A 1 13.18 6.83 18.28
N GLY A 2 13.17 8.15 18.14
CA GLY A 2 11.97 8.94 17.85
C GLY A 2 11.59 8.94 16.37
N LYS A 3 10.28 8.91 16.10
CA LYS A 3 9.71 9.09 14.76
C LYS A 3 10.20 10.43 14.19
N ARG A 4 10.82 10.39 13.00
CA ARG A 4 11.27 11.59 12.28
C ARG A 4 10.07 12.53 12.08
N LYS A 5 10.16 13.74 12.64
CA LYS A 5 9.20 14.81 12.44
C LYS A 5 9.37 15.31 10.99
N VAL A 6 8.40 15.04 10.12
CA VAL A 6 8.40 15.50 8.73
C VAL A 6 8.00 16.98 8.74
N LEU A 7 8.91 17.85 8.30
CA LEU A 7 8.74 19.32 8.34
C LEU A 7 8.25 19.90 7.02
N ASN A 8 8.35 19.18 5.90
CA ASN A 8 7.95 19.66 4.58
C ASN A 8 7.66 18.48 3.63
N GLU A 9 6.73 18.64 2.69
CA GLU A 9 6.31 17.58 1.75
C GLU A 9 7.43 17.17 0.80
N SER A 10 8.37 18.09 0.50
CA SER A 10 9.55 17.84 -0.36
C SER A 10 10.59 16.90 0.27
N ALA A 11 10.48 16.59 1.57
CA ALA A 11 11.34 15.62 2.26
C ALA A 11 10.77 14.20 2.24
N LEU A 12 9.58 14.01 1.66
CA LEU A 12 9.02 12.69 1.41
C LEU A 12 9.81 12.07 0.26
N LYS A 13 10.28 10.83 0.48
CA LYS A 13 11.03 10.05 -0.51
C LYS A 13 10.26 9.99 -1.84
N GLU A 14 11.00 9.92 -2.93
CA GLU A 14 10.47 9.68 -4.27
C GLU A 14 9.46 8.52 -4.27
N LEU A 15 8.29 8.74 -4.88
CA LEU A 15 7.26 7.72 -5.04
C LEU A 15 7.83 6.55 -5.85
N GLN A 16 7.92 5.38 -5.23
CA GLN A 16 8.32 4.17 -5.93
C GLN A 16 7.16 3.66 -6.79
N LEU A 17 7.43 3.54 -8.08
CA LEU A 17 6.53 2.88 -9.02
C LEU A 17 6.66 1.36 -8.88
N PRO A 18 5.57 0.60 -9.10
CA PRO A 18 5.59 -0.85 -9.01
C PRO A 18 6.56 -1.44 -10.04
N GLN A 19 7.35 -2.41 -9.59
CA GLN A 19 8.26 -3.17 -10.44
C GLN A 19 7.59 -4.42 -11.00
N GLU A 20 8.32 -5.24 -11.77
CA GLU A 20 7.80 -6.50 -12.30
C GLU A 20 7.28 -7.41 -11.17
N GLY A 21 5.99 -7.79 -11.25
CA GLY A 21 5.32 -8.59 -10.24
C GLY A 21 4.62 -7.78 -9.14
N GLU A 22 4.83 -6.47 -9.07
CA GLU A 22 4.08 -5.57 -8.19
C GLU A 22 2.94 -4.89 -8.95
N MET A 23 1.87 -4.57 -8.23
CA MET A 23 0.75 -3.86 -8.83
C MET A 23 0.00 -3.00 -7.83
N PHE A 24 -0.64 -1.97 -8.36
CA PHE A 24 -1.57 -1.17 -7.58
C PHE A 24 -2.86 -1.95 -7.31
N GLY A 25 -3.39 -1.74 -6.12
CA GLY A 25 -4.70 -2.26 -5.73
C GLY A 25 -5.41 -1.31 -4.78
N ARG A 26 -6.74 -1.38 -4.78
CA ARG A 26 -7.60 -0.63 -3.85
C ARG A 26 -8.21 -1.60 -2.84
N VAL A 27 -8.10 -1.26 -1.55
CA VAL A 27 -8.73 -2.05 -0.48
C VAL A 27 -10.24 -1.92 -0.59
N ILE A 28 -10.93 -3.05 -0.65
CA ILE A 28 -12.40 -3.11 -0.65
C ILE A 28 -12.92 -3.26 0.77
N LYS A 29 -12.32 -4.17 1.55
CA LYS A 29 -12.82 -4.55 2.88
C LYS A 29 -11.67 -4.97 3.80
N LEU A 30 -11.79 -4.59 5.07
CA LEU A 30 -10.94 -5.09 6.16
C LEU A 30 -11.54 -6.40 6.69
N LEU A 31 -10.75 -7.49 6.69
CA LEU A 31 -11.19 -8.80 7.18
C LEU A 31 -10.85 -9.01 8.67
N GLY A 32 -10.00 -8.15 9.24
CA GLY A 32 -9.47 -8.29 10.59
C GLY A 32 -8.23 -9.18 10.65
N GLY A 33 -7.50 -9.12 11.77
CA GLY A 33 -6.27 -9.89 11.99
C GLY A 33 -5.22 -9.67 10.90
N GLU A 34 -4.95 -8.40 10.54
CA GLU A 34 -4.00 -7.96 9.51
C GLU A 34 -4.40 -8.29 8.06
N ASN A 35 -5.56 -8.90 7.84
CA ASN A 35 -5.99 -9.31 6.50
C ASN A 35 -6.92 -8.29 5.85
N LEU A 36 -6.70 -8.08 4.56
CA LEU A 36 -7.44 -7.17 3.72
C LEU A 36 -7.91 -7.89 2.45
N LEU A 37 -9.04 -7.45 1.91
CA LEU A 37 -9.45 -7.78 0.55
C LEU A 37 -9.12 -6.61 -0.38
N VAL A 38 -8.31 -6.86 -1.40
CA VAL A 38 -7.79 -5.84 -2.32
C VAL A 38 -8.27 -6.14 -3.74
N LYS A 39 -8.86 -5.14 -4.41
CA LYS A 39 -9.10 -5.16 -5.86
C LYS A 39 -7.82 -4.71 -6.56
N CYS A 40 -7.17 -5.65 -7.24
CA CYS A 40 -5.98 -5.36 -8.02
C CYS A 40 -6.33 -4.69 -9.36
N ALA A 41 -5.37 -3.98 -9.96
CA ALA A 41 -5.54 -3.30 -11.25
C ALA A 41 -5.89 -4.23 -12.43
N ASP A 42 -5.60 -5.52 -12.32
CA ASP A 42 -5.98 -6.56 -13.29
C ASP A 42 -7.45 -7.02 -13.16
N GLY A 43 -8.21 -6.43 -12.23
CA GLY A 43 -9.61 -6.76 -11.97
C GLY A 43 -9.82 -7.94 -11.02
N VAL A 44 -8.76 -8.63 -10.60
CA VAL A 44 -8.83 -9.76 -9.68
C VAL A 44 -8.84 -9.27 -8.23
N THR A 45 -9.65 -9.89 -7.37
CA THR A 45 -9.61 -9.65 -5.93
C THR A 45 -8.65 -10.62 -5.24
N ARG A 46 -7.67 -10.09 -4.52
CA ARG A 46 -6.67 -10.85 -3.77
C ARG A 46 -6.72 -10.52 -2.29
N ARG A 47 -6.22 -11.43 -1.46
CA ARG A 47 -6.03 -11.19 -0.02
C ARG A 47 -4.68 -10.51 0.18
N GLY A 48 -4.70 -9.31 0.76
CA GLY A 48 -3.52 -8.58 1.19
C GLY A 48 -3.29 -8.74 2.69
N ARG A 49 -2.04 -8.54 3.14
CA ARG A 49 -1.66 -8.46 4.55
C ARG A 49 -0.88 -7.17 4.79
N ILE A 50 -1.18 -6.46 5.89
CA ILE A 50 -0.43 -5.29 6.37
C ILE A 50 0.67 -5.74 7.33
#